data_AF-A0A3C1Y662-F1
#
_entry.id   AF-A0A3C1Y662-F1
#
_cell.length_a   1.000
_cell.length_b   1.000
_cell.length_c   1.000
_cell.angle_alpha   90.00
_cell.angle_beta   90.00
_cell.angle_gamma   90.00
#
_symmetry.space_group_name_H-M   'P 1'
#
loop_
_entity.id
_entity.type
_entity.pdbx_description
1 polymer ?
#
loop_
_entity_poly.entity_id
_entity_poly.type
_entity_poly.pdbx_seq_one_letter_code
_entity_poly.pdbx_strand_id
1 'polypeptide(L)' 'MTEKFTPHTREEKIEALGRVLDVLDTLRVKCPWDAKQTNESLRPNTVEEVFELCDALIKEDNAEIRKELGDVL' A
#
# COMPACT_ATOMS: atom_id res chain seq x y z
N MET A 1 13.25 -27.45 0.44
CA MET A 1 13.66 -26.60 -0.69
C MET A 1 13.56 -25.17 -0.23
N THR A 2 14.68 -24.53 0.11
CA THR A 2 14.69 -23.12 0.50
C THR A 2 14.64 -22.29 -0.78
N GLU A 3 13.53 -21.62 -1.04
CA GLU A 3 13.51 -20.57 -2.05
C GLU A 3 14.60 -19.54 -1.69
N LYS A 4 15.52 -19.30 -2.62
CA LYS A 4 16.53 -18.26 -2.45
C LYS A 4 15.84 -16.92 -2.62
N PHE A 5 15.68 -16.20 -1.51
CA PHE A 5 15.27 -14.80 -1.54
C PHE A 5 16.24 -14.01 -2.43
N THR A 6 15.73 -13.47 -3.53
CA THR A 6 16.49 -12.59 -4.43
C THR A 6 15.91 -11.19 -4.26
N PRO A 7 16.64 -10.24 -3.66
CA PRO A 7 16.12 -8.90 -3.44
C PRO A 7 15.99 -8.15 -4.78
N HIS A 8 14.91 -7.39 -4.93
CA HIS A 8 14.76 -6.44 -6.04
C HIS A 8 15.84 -5.36 -5.99
N THR A 9 16.35 -5.01 -7.17
CA THR A 9 17.22 -3.86 -7.41
C THR A 9 16.52 -2.55 -7.05
N ARG A 10 17.28 -1.46 -6.92
CA ARG A 10 16.70 -0.15 -6.65
C ARG A 10 15.84 0.31 -7.82
N GLU A 11 16.29 0.05 -9.03
CA GLU A 11 15.64 0.39 -10.29
C GLU A 11 14.27 -0.30 -10.39
N GLU A 12 14.19 -1.61 -10.15
CA GLU A 12 12.93 -2.36 -10.13
C GLU A 12 11.94 -1.82 -9.08
N LYS A 13 12.42 -1.42 -7.90
CA LYS A 13 11.59 -0.83 -6.84
C LYS A 13 11.03 0.53 -7.24
N ILE A 14 11.85 1.37 -7.89
CA ILE A 14 11.42 2.68 -8.40
C ILE A 14 10.38 2.49 -9.50
N GLU A 15 10.56 1.54 -10.40
CA GLU A 15 9.58 1.22 -11.45
C GLU A 15 8.26 0.75 -10.84
N ALA A 16 8.30 -0.11 -9.82
CA ALA A 16 7.10 -0.58 -9.12
C ALA A 16 6.34 0.57 -8.43
N LEU A 17 7.04 1.47 -7.75
CA LEU A 17 6.43 2.65 -7.14
C LEU A 17 5.86 3.60 -8.21
N GLY A 18 6.52 3.73 -9.36
CA GLY A 18 6.01 4.49 -10.50
C GLY A 18 4.63 3.99 -10.95
N ARG A 19 4.43 2.67 -11.03
CA ARG A 19 3.11 2.10 -11.36
C ARG A 19 2.04 2.42 -10.33
N VAL A 20 2.39 2.51 -9.04
CA VAL A 20 1.44 2.92 -7.99
C VAL A 20 1.01 4.37 -8.22
N LEU A 21 1.97 5.27 -8.49
CA LEU A 21 1.67 6.67 -8.79
C LEU A 21 0.77 6.83 -10.02
N ASP A 22 1.04 6.09 -11.10
CA ASP A 22 0.20 6.10 -12.31
C ASP A 22 -1.25 5.68 -12.04
N VAL A 23 -1.44 4.69 -11.15
CA VAL A 23 -2.76 4.23 -10.72
C VAL A 23 -3.45 5.32 -9.88
N LEU A 24 -2.76 5.91 -8.90
CA LEU A 24 -3.32 6.98 -8.07
C LEU A 24 -3.76 8.18 -8.92
N ASP A 25 -2.93 8.62 -9.87
CA ASP A 25 -3.27 9.70 -10.81
C ASP A 25 -4.50 9.34 -11.66
N THR A 26 -4.57 8.09 -12.12
CA THR A 26 -5.72 7.60 -12.87
C THR A 26 -7.00 7.61 -12.03
N LEU A 27 -6.94 7.16 -10.78
CA LEU A 27 -8.09 7.13 -9.86
C LEU A 27 -8.58 8.53 -9.53
N ARG A 28 -7.68 9.48 -9.26
CA ARG A 28 -8.03 10.88 -8.98
C ARG A 28 -8.80 11.57 -10.10
N VAL A 29 -8.64 11.11 -11.35
CA VAL A 29 -9.36 11.64 -12.51
C VAL A 29 -10.59 10.82 -12.88
N LYS A 30 -10.48 9.48 -12.87
CA LYS A 30 -11.49 8.58 -13.44
C LYS A 30 -12.45 7.99 -12.40
N CYS A 31 -12.10 7.98 -11.12
CA CYS A 31 -12.95 7.46 -10.06
C CYS A 31 -13.65 8.60 -9.31
N PRO A 32 -15.00 8.70 -9.37
CA PRO A 32 -15.74 9.77 -8.69
C PRO A 32 -15.60 9.77 -7.16
N TRP A 33 -15.23 8.64 -6.55
CA TRP A 33 -14.99 8.55 -5.11
C TRP A 33 -13.61 9.13 -4.76
N ASP A 34 -12.55 8.70 -5.45
CA ASP A 34 -11.17 9.18 -5.24
C ASP A 34 -11.01 10.67 -5.56
N ALA A 35 -11.68 11.14 -6.60
CA ALA A 35 -11.68 12.55 -7.00
C ALA A 35 -12.22 13.48 -5.90
N LYS A 36 -13.07 12.97 -4.99
CA LYS A 36 -13.68 13.75 -3.91
C LYS A 36 -12.90 13.69 -2.59
N GLN A 37 -11.88 12.83 -2.49
CA GLN A 37 -11.15 12.62 -1.24
C GLN A 37 -10.27 13.82 -0.88
N THR A 38 -10.31 14.22 0.39
CA THR A 38 -9.40 15.18 1.02
C THR A 38 -8.56 14.48 2.09
N ASN A 39 -7.56 15.17 2.64
CA ASN A 39 -6.77 14.61 3.74
C ASN A 39 -7.65 14.31 4.98
N GLU A 40 -8.69 15.13 5.21
CA GLU A 40 -9.63 14.95 6.31
C GLU A 40 -10.55 13.75 6.10
N SER A 41 -10.99 13.50 4.86
CA SER A 41 -11.87 12.35 4.56
C SER A 41 -11.13 11.02 4.59
N LEU A 42 -9.83 11.02 4.26
CA LEU A 42 -8.97 9.84 4.29
C LEU A 42 -8.42 9.51 5.68
N ARG A 43 -8.38 10.48 6.60
CA ARG A 43 -7.91 10.28 7.98
C ARG A 43 -8.46 9.01 8.66
N PRO A 44 -9.77 8.71 8.67
CA PRO A 44 -10.26 7.48 9.28
C PRO A 44 -9.66 6.22 8.66
N ASN A 45 -9.61 6.14 7.32
CA ASN A 45 -8.99 5.01 6.61
C ASN A 45 -7.51 4.90 6.98
N THR A 46 -6.75 6.00 6.97
CA THR A 46 -5.33 5.98 7.36
C THR A 46 -5.13 5.44 8.78
N VAL A 47 -6.01 5.79 9.73
CA VAL A 47 -5.93 5.25 11.09
C VAL A 47 -6.24 3.75 11.09
N GLU A 48 -7.30 3.34 10.40
CA GLU A 48 -7.73 1.94 10.27
C GLU A 48 -6.60 1.07 9.73
N GLU A 49 -6.04 1.37 8.55
CA GLU A 49 -4.99 0.56 7.92
C GLU A 49 -3.73 0.46 8.78
N VAL A 50 -3.37 1.53 9.51
CA VAL A 50 -2.22 1.49 10.43
C VAL A 50 -2.48 0.56 11.61
N PHE A 51 -3.71 0.52 12.13
CA PHE A 51 -4.08 -0.42 13.18
C PHE A 51 -4.15 -1.86 12.66
N GLU A 52 -4.64 -2.09 11.45
CA GLU A 52 -4.62 -3.41 10.81
C GLU A 52 -3.17 -3.90 10.60
N LEU A 53 -2.28 -3.02 10.13
CA LEU A 53 -0.84 -3.34 10.01
C LEU A 53 -0.22 -3.67 11.38
N CYS A 54 -0.57 -2.91 12.42
CA CYS A 54 -0.08 -3.19 13.79
C CYS A 54 -0.54 -4.56 14.28
N ASP A 55 -1.79 -4.93 14.03
CA ASP A 55 -2.34 -6.24 14.40
C ASP A 55 -1.67 -7.38 13.62
N ALA A 56 -1.44 -7.20 12.32
CA ALA A 56 -0.70 -8.15 11.48
C ALA A 56 0.73 -8.37 11.99
N LEU A 57 1.41 -7.30 12.42
CA LEU A 57 2.75 -7.37 13.04
C LEU A 57 2.74 -8.14 14.36
N ILE A 58 1.76 -7.88 15.24
CA ILE A 58 1.60 -8.58 16.53
C ILE A 58 1.37 -10.08 16.32
N LYS A 59 0.62 -10.44 15.26
CA LYS A 59 0.31 -11.83 14.90
C LYS A 59 1.44 -12.53 14.13
N GLU A 60 2.50 -11.81 13.76
CA GLU A 60 3.58 -12.28 12.88
C GLU A 60 3.06 -12.83 11.53
N ASP A 61 1.93 -12.29 11.04
CA ASP A 61 1.30 -12.72 9.81
C ASP A 61 1.94 -12.02 8.62
N ASN A 62 2.95 -12.67 8.03
CA ASN A 62 3.67 -12.11 6.89
C ASN A 62 2.80 -11.87 5.65
N ALA A 63 1.65 -12.55 5.51
CA ALA A 63 0.74 -12.31 4.39
C ALA A 63 -0.04 -11.01 4.60
N GLU A 64 -0.63 -10.83 5.77
CA GLU A 64 -1.36 -9.60 6.11
C GLU A 64 -0.40 -8.40 6.22
N ILE A 65 0.81 -8.57 6.78
CA ILE A 65 1.82 -7.50 6.80
C ILE A 65 2.08 -6.95 5.39
N ARG A 66 2.16 -7.82 4.36
CA ARG A 66 2.37 -7.36 2.97
C ARG A 66 1.15 -6.66 2.39
N LYS A 67 -0.06 -7.08 2.80
CA LYS A 67 -1.32 -6.49 2.37
C LYS A 67 -1.48 -5.09 2.97
N GLU A 68 -1.44 -4.98 4.30
CA GLU A 68 -1.66 -3.68 4.97
C GLU A 68 -0.54 -2.68 4.69
N LEU A 69 0.69 -3.16 4.48
CA LEU A 69 1.76 -2.27 4.01
C LEU A 69 1.46 -1.72 2.61
N GLY A 70 0.76 -2.47 1.77
CA GLY A 70 0.27 -2.00 0.47
C GLY A 70 -0.87 -0.99 0.60
N ASP A 71 -1.75 -1.14 1.59
CA ASP A 71 -2.87 -0.21 1.83
C ASP A 71 -2.41 1.12 2.47
N VAL A 72 -1.29 1.11 3.22
CA VAL A 72 -0.66 2.31 3.79
C VAL A 72 0.19 3.10 2.77
N LEU A 73 0.75 2.44 1.74
CA LEU A 73 1.68 3.03 0.76
C LEU A 73 0.99 3.63 -0.46
#